data_AF-A0A1H7GQS6-F1
#
_entry.id   AF-A0A1H7GQS6-F1
#
_cell.length_a   1.000
_cell.length_b   1.000
_cell.length_c   1.000
_cell.angle_alpha   90.00
_cell.angle_beta   90.00
_cell.angle_gamma   90.00
#
_symmetry.space_group_name_H-M   'P 1'
#
loop_
_entity.id
_entity.type
_entity.pdbx_description
1 polymer ?
#
loop_
_entity_poly.entity_id
_entity_poly.type
_entity_poly.pdbx_seq_one_letter_code
_entity_poly.pdbx_strand_id
1 'polypeptide(L)'
;MRKAGIYVSRKRLERHEEMRNEGIYVLAERAGDTKKEKKLEFTCLRRSKKAQQQKKSYIYMKFKKELQSMKKFYEELNELKRIEKEIDKLENKNMNIDGQTISFSKRKSGYQYYIYHSDGRRTYVKKSDLDIIKNMAQQEYYRDLKEAVTRQISALEQFLADYNAEAINKVYENRSHAKQILIEPLIQPDAEFIQQWYQQNPGNQNPFPEKGKYITDKGEYVRSKSEKILADMFYKHNVPYQYEPALKLKSGRTVYPDFVLLNTKERKTYYWEHLGLAAEDDYASKNLEKINIYEKNGVVAGENLLISMETEFSSLDIKQIEQKIKEKLV
;
A
#
# COMPACT_ATOMS: atom_id res chain seq x y z
N MET A 1 -40.00 36.56 -26.09
CA MET A 1 -39.65 37.75 -25.29
C MET A 1 -38.61 37.38 -24.24
N ARG A 2 -37.45 38.06 -24.32
CA ARG A 2 -36.41 38.43 -23.32
C ARG A 2 -35.99 37.53 -22.13
N LYS A 3 -34.65 37.43 -22.03
CA LYS A 3 -33.77 37.00 -20.93
C LYS A 3 -33.87 37.85 -19.65
N ALA A 4 -33.59 37.23 -18.50
CA ALA A 4 -32.74 37.67 -17.35
C ALA A 4 -32.91 36.60 -16.23
N GLY A 5 -31.91 36.03 -15.56
CA GLY A 5 -30.59 36.50 -15.17
C GLY A 5 -30.59 36.75 -13.66
N ILE A 6 -30.12 35.80 -12.84
CA ILE A 6 -29.66 36.10 -11.47
C ILE A 6 -28.28 35.47 -11.29
N TYR A 7 -27.30 36.33 -11.56
CA TYR A 7 -25.96 36.32 -10.99
C TYR A 7 -26.07 36.17 -9.45
N VAL A 8 -25.61 35.05 -8.90
CA VAL A 8 -25.17 35.03 -7.50
C VAL A 8 -23.69 35.39 -7.52
N SER A 9 -23.39 36.63 -7.12
CA SER A 9 -22.07 37.24 -7.20
C SER A 9 -20.98 36.45 -6.48
N ARG A 10 -19.80 36.33 -7.10
CA ARG A 10 -18.52 35.89 -6.51
C ARG A 10 -18.21 36.49 -5.12
N LYS A 11 -18.72 37.69 -4.83
CA LYS A 11 -18.58 38.39 -3.54
C LYS A 11 -19.18 37.69 -2.30
N ARG A 12 -20.00 36.64 -2.45
CA ARG A 12 -20.59 35.90 -1.30
C ARG A 12 -19.82 34.62 -0.95
N LEU A 13 -19.06 34.06 -1.89
CA LEU A 13 -18.13 32.95 -1.65
C LEU A 13 -16.78 33.46 -1.11
N GLU A 14 -16.30 34.60 -1.62
CA GLU A 14 -15.10 35.26 -1.09
C GLU A 14 -15.27 35.69 0.38
N ARG A 15 -16.48 36.10 0.80
CA ARG A 15 -16.77 36.42 2.21
C ARG A 15 -16.74 35.22 3.17
N HIS A 16 -16.96 34.00 2.68
CA HIS A 16 -16.89 32.80 3.51
C HIS A 16 -15.46 32.25 3.62
N GLU A 17 -14.60 32.51 2.64
CA GLU A 17 -13.16 32.27 2.73
C GLU A 17 -12.43 33.37 3.52
N GLU A 18 -12.85 34.65 3.42
CA GLU A 18 -12.37 35.74 4.27
C GLU A 18 -12.70 35.50 5.75
N MET A 19 -13.92 35.04 6.08
CA MET A 19 -14.27 34.72 7.48
C MET A 19 -13.50 33.50 8.05
N ARG A 20 -13.00 32.59 7.21
CA ARG A 20 -12.10 31.50 7.64
C ARG A 20 -10.65 31.98 7.87
N ASN A 21 -10.21 33.02 7.16
CA ASN A 21 -8.87 33.61 7.32
C ASN A 21 -8.81 34.71 8.40
N GLU A 22 -9.89 35.44 8.64
CA GLU A 22 -9.96 36.48 9.69
C GLU A 22 -10.06 35.88 11.11
N GLY A 23 -10.63 34.68 11.26
CA GLY A 23 -10.75 33.98 12.54
C GLY A 23 -9.42 33.54 13.18
N ILE A 24 -8.30 33.66 12.46
CA ILE A 24 -6.95 33.33 12.96
C ILE A 24 -6.18 34.59 13.42
N TYR A 25 -6.64 35.80 13.12
CA TYR A 25 -5.89 37.04 13.39
C TYR A 25 -6.37 37.91 14.56
N VAL A 26 -7.46 37.55 15.28
CA VAL A 26 -8.05 38.44 16.30
C VAL A 26 -7.50 38.24 17.73
N LEU A 27 -6.51 37.38 17.96
CA LEU A 27 -5.92 37.19 19.31
C LEU A 27 -4.53 37.79 19.51
N ALA A 28 -4.11 38.78 18.71
CA ALA A 28 -2.76 39.34 18.81
C ALA A 28 -2.68 40.88 18.99
N GLU A 29 -3.77 41.57 19.35
CA GLU A 29 -3.74 43.03 19.57
C GLU A 29 -4.09 43.49 20.99
N ARG A 30 -4.08 42.59 21.98
CA ARG A 30 -4.19 42.98 23.39
C ARG A 30 -3.25 42.20 24.31
N ALA A 31 -1.96 42.45 24.17
CA ALA A 31 -0.99 42.46 25.27
C ALA A 31 0.38 42.79 24.65
N GLY A 32 1.08 43.76 25.23
CA GLY A 32 2.45 44.05 24.84
C GLY A 32 3.33 42.85 25.23
N ASP A 33 3.67 42.00 24.26
CA ASP A 33 4.48 40.83 24.56
C ASP A 33 5.51 40.49 23.48
N THR A 34 6.66 40.06 24.00
CA THR A 34 7.98 40.31 23.44
C THR A 34 8.35 39.38 22.26
N LYS A 35 9.27 39.82 21.38
CA LYS A 35 9.85 39.05 20.25
C LYS A 35 10.29 37.61 20.59
N LYS A 36 10.48 37.26 21.87
CA LYS A 36 10.77 35.90 22.35
C LYS A 36 9.57 34.96 22.25
N GLU A 37 8.35 35.42 22.53
CA GLU A 37 7.14 34.60 22.52
C GLU A 37 6.71 34.22 21.10
N LYS A 38 6.72 35.19 20.16
CA LYS A 38 6.53 34.91 18.73
C LYS A 38 7.55 33.89 18.21
N LYS A 39 8.81 33.95 18.66
CA LYS A 39 9.85 32.98 18.26
C LYS A 39 9.60 31.59 18.87
N LEU A 40 9.05 31.52 20.08
CA LEU A 40 8.66 30.28 20.78
C LEU A 40 7.42 29.61 20.14
N GLU A 41 6.40 30.40 19.76
CA GLU A 41 5.21 29.91 19.04
C GLU A 41 5.57 29.35 17.66
N PHE A 42 6.40 30.07 16.89
CA PHE A 42 6.87 29.57 15.58
C PHE A 42 7.73 28.30 15.70
N THR A 43 8.50 28.14 16.78
CA THR A 43 9.25 26.90 17.02
C THR A 43 8.36 25.76 17.50
N CYS A 44 7.33 26.03 18.32
CA CYS A 44 6.31 25.05 18.70
C CYS A 44 5.47 24.60 17.51
N LEU A 45 5.05 25.51 16.62
CA LEU A 45 4.29 25.19 15.41
C LEU A 45 5.14 24.39 14.40
N ARG A 46 6.43 24.71 14.25
CA ARG A 46 7.38 23.91 13.45
C ARG A 46 7.61 22.53 14.06
N ARG A 47 7.75 22.40 15.38
CA ARG A 47 7.89 21.11 16.09
C ARG A 47 6.61 20.27 15.97
N SER A 48 5.44 20.89 16.07
CA SER A 48 4.12 20.29 15.85
C SER A 48 3.95 19.75 14.43
N LYS A 49 4.25 20.55 13.40
CA LYS A 49 4.20 20.11 11.99
C LYS A 49 5.20 18.99 11.69
N LYS A 50 6.43 19.06 12.23
CA LYS A 50 7.45 18.01 12.05
C LYS A 50 7.06 16.70 12.75
N ALA A 51 6.44 16.79 13.94
CA ALA A 51 5.93 15.64 14.68
C ALA A 51 4.69 15.02 14.00
N GLN A 52 3.78 15.83 13.44
CA GLN A 52 2.67 15.35 12.61
C GLN A 52 3.19 14.67 11.33
N GLN A 53 4.22 15.22 10.69
CA GLN A 53 4.81 14.64 9.48
C GLN A 53 5.57 13.33 9.75
N GLN A 54 6.25 13.22 10.90
CA GLN A 54 6.85 11.95 11.36
C GLN A 54 5.79 10.91 11.73
N LYS A 55 4.69 11.29 12.41
CA LYS A 55 3.56 10.40 12.70
C LYS A 55 2.87 9.91 11.42
N LYS A 56 2.71 10.78 10.42
CA LYS A 56 2.19 10.43 9.08
C LYS A 56 3.07 9.39 8.37
N SER A 57 4.40 9.53 8.46
CA SER A 57 5.37 8.58 7.89
C SER A 57 5.33 7.20 8.58
N TYR A 58 5.13 7.15 9.91
CA TYR A 58 5.07 5.89 10.68
C TYR A 58 3.81 5.05 10.40
N ILE A 59 2.64 5.69 10.40
CA ILE A 59 1.36 5.04 10.04
C ILE A 59 1.48 4.42 8.63
N TYR A 60 2.21 5.10 7.76
CA TYR A 60 2.33 4.75 6.36
C TYR A 60 3.38 3.63 6.07
N MET A 61 4.54 3.62 6.75
CA MET A 61 5.45 2.44 6.73
C MET A 61 4.78 1.16 7.26
N LYS A 62 3.77 1.31 8.12
CA LYS A 62 2.97 0.20 8.65
C LYS A 62 2.17 -0.49 7.54
N PHE A 63 1.50 0.26 6.66
CA PHE A 63 0.65 -0.29 5.59
C PHE A 63 1.40 -1.13 4.54
N LYS A 64 2.63 -0.74 4.15
CA LYS A 64 3.43 -1.56 3.19
C LYS A 64 3.89 -2.88 3.81
N LYS A 65 4.26 -2.86 5.10
CA LYS A 65 4.51 -4.08 5.87
C LYS A 65 3.24 -4.92 5.99
N GLU A 66 2.09 -4.30 6.20
CA GLU A 66 0.80 -4.98 6.30
C GLU A 66 0.43 -5.73 5.02
N LEU A 67 0.63 -5.18 3.81
CA LEU A 67 0.37 -5.90 2.55
C LEU A 67 1.24 -7.16 2.39
N GLN A 68 2.53 -7.05 2.73
CA GLN A 68 3.45 -8.18 2.70
C GLN A 68 3.13 -9.21 3.80
N SER A 69 2.68 -8.75 4.97
CA SER A 69 2.18 -9.61 6.04
C SER A 69 0.89 -10.33 5.66
N MET A 70 -0.06 -9.65 4.99
CA MET A 70 -1.30 -10.25 4.50
C MET A 70 -1.02 -11.37 3.49
N LYS A 71 -0.10 -11.14 2.54
CA LYS A 71 0.32 -12.20 1.61
C LYS A 71 0.85 -13.43 2.35
N LYS A 72 1.67 -13.23 3.39
CA LYS A 72 2.20 -14.31 4.22
C LYS A 72 1.09 -15.07 4.96
N PHE A 73 0.06 -14.39 5.46
CA PHE A 73 -1.09 -15.05 6.08
C PHE A 73 -1.89 -15.92 5.08
N TYR A 74 -2.06 -15.45 3.84
CA TYR A 74 -2.68 -16.25 2.78
C TYR A 74 -1.83 -17.47 2.39
N GLU A 75 -0.50 -17.32 2.33
CA GLU A 75 0.42 -18.43 2.07
C GLU A 75 0.32 -19.49 3.19
N GLU A 76 0.37 -19.07 4.45
CA GLU A 76 0.21 -19.94 5.62
C GLU A 76 -1.14 -20.68 5.60
N LEU A 77 -2.24 -19.96 5.32
CA LEU A 77 -3.57 -20.56 5.20
C LEU A 77 -3.62 -21.65 4.13
N ASN A 78 -2.97 -21.42 2.99
CA ASN A 78 -2.90 -22.40 1.91
C ASN A 78 -2.07 -23.63 2.30
N GLU A 79 -0.98 -23.45 3.05
CA GLU A 79 -0.18 -24.56 3.58
C GLU A 79 -0.98 -25.40 4.59
N LEU A 80 -1.66 -24.77 5.54
CA LEU A 80 -2.51 -25.47 6.50
C LEU A 80 -3.63 -26.27 5.81
N LYS A 81 -4.28 -25.69 4.79
CA LYS A 81 -5.29 -26.41 3.98
C LYS A 81 -4.71 -27.58 3.19
N ARG A 82 -3.43 -27.54 2.80
CA ARG A 82 -2.75 -28.69 2.18
C ARG A 82 -2.51 -29.77 3.23
N ILE A 83 -2.05 -29.39 4.43
CA ILE A 83 -1.84 -30.33 5.53
C ILE A 83 -3.15 -31.02 5.91
N GLU A 84 -4.25 -30.28 6.06
CA GLU A 84 -5.59 -30.83 6.35
C GLU A 84 -6.01 -31.88 5.31
N LYS A 85 -5.85 -31.59 4.02
CA LYS A 85 -6.12 -32.54 2.93
C LYS A 85 -5.26 -33.80 2.98
N GLU A 86 -3.98 -33.67 3.36
CA GLU A 86 -3.11 -34.83 3.53
C GLU A 86 -3.54 -35.67 4.74
N ILE A 87 -3.96 -35.03 5.84
CA ILE A 87 -4.51 -35.73 7.00
C ILE A 87 -5.77 -36.51 6.60
N ASP A 88 -6.71 -35.89 5.87
CA ASP A 88 -7.93 -36.56 5.39
C ASP A 88 -7.64 -37.80 4.54
N LYS A 89 -6.62 -37.75 3.67
CA LYS A 89 -6.19 -38.90 2.85
C LYS A 89 -5.63 -40.04 3.70
N LEU A 90 -4.96 -39.71 4.80
CA LEU A 90 -4.34 -40.67 5.72
C LEU A 90 -5.36 -41.26 6.70
N GLU A 91 -6.34 -40.48 7.13
CA GLU A 91 -7.45 -40.89 7.99
C GLU A 91 -8.36 -41.92 7.30
N ASN A 92 -8.71 -41.68 6.02
CA ASN A 92 -9.57 -42.57 5.22
C ASN A 92 -9.02 -44.00 5.00
N LYS A 93 -7.78 -44.29 5.40
CA LYS A 93 -7.13 -45.60 5.20
C LYS A 93 -7.17 -46.51 6.42
N ASN A 94 -7.64 -46.03 7.58
CA ASN A 94 -7.44 -46.72 8.85
C ASN A 94 -8.78 -47.08 9.54
N MET A 95 -8.73 -48.13 10.36
CA MET A 95 -9.90 -48.76 11.00
C MET A 95 -10.63 -47.85 12.01
N ASN A 96 -11.95 -48.06 12.11
CA ASN A 96 -12.81 -47.44 13.10
C ASN A 96 -12.49 -47.97 14.52
N ILE A 97 -12.12 -47.06 15.43
CA ILE A 97 -11.79 -47.37 16.83
C ILE A 97 -12.96 -46.93 17.69
N ASP A 98 -13.99 -47.76 17.76
CA ASP A 98 -15.19 -47.45 18.54
C ASP A 98 -14.86 -47.51 20.05
N GLY A 99 -14.76 -46.34 20.67
CA GLY A 99 -14.73 -46.16 22.13
C GLY A 99 -13.53 -46.75 22.89
N GLN A 100 -12.47 -47.16 22.19
CA GLN A 100 -11.27 -47.76 22.78
C GLN A 100 -10.10 -46.77 22.82
N THR A 101 -9.32 -46.77 23.90
CA THR A 101 -8.11 -45.94 24.04
C THR A 101 -6.88 -46.77 24.43
N ILE A 102 -5.70 -46.21 24.23
CA ILE A 102 -4.44 -46.87 24.59
C ILE A 102 -4.07 -46.49 26.02
N SER A 103 -3.74 -47.50 26.83
CA SER A 103 -3.13 -47.32 28.14
C SER A 103 -1.77 -47.99 28.18
N PHE A 104 -0.84 -47.49 28.98
CA PHE A 104 0.50 -48.06 29.08
C PHE A 104 0.99 -48.14 30.53
N SER A 105 1.94 -49.04 30.76
CA SER A 105 2.67 -49.16 32.03
C SER A 105 4.16 -49.24 31.77
N LYS A 106 4.93 -48.40 32.45
CA LYS A 106 6.39 -48.36 32.35
C LYS A 106 7.02 -49.60 33.00
N ARG A 107 8.02 -50.19 32.34
CA ARG A 107 8.83 -51.31 32.82
C ARG A 107 10.33 -50.97 32.74
N LYS A 108 11.19 -51.80 33.34
CA LYS A 108 12.65 -51.59 33.32
C LYS A 108 13.24 -51.50 31.90
N SER A 109 12.65 -52.19 30.92
CA SER A 109 13.15 -52.27 29.54
C SER A 109 12.15 -51.79 28.48
N GLY A 110 11.23 -50.88 28.83
CA GLY A 110 10.27 -50.31 27.88
C GLY A 110 8.87 -50.14 28.44
N TYR A 111 7.86 -50.32 27.59
CA TYR A 111 6.45 -50.14 27.91
C TYR A 111 5.64 -51.42 27.66
N GLN A 112 4.67 -51.68 28.53
CA GLN A 112 3.58 -52.61 28.27
C GLN A 112 2.34 -51.82 27.88
N TYR A 113 1.64 -52.27 26.83
CA TYR A 113 0.46 -51.61 26.30
C TYR A 113 -0.80 -52.40 26.63
N TYR A 114 -1.90 -51.67 26.78
CA TYR A 114 -3.22 -52.18 27.07
C TYR A 114 -4.25 -51.44 26.20
N ILE A 115 -5.28 -52.15 25.76
CA ILE A 115 -6.49 -51.54 25.19
C ILE A 115 -7.46 -51.29 26.34
N TYR A 116 -7.86 -50.04 26.51
CA TYR A 116 -8.86 -49.62 27.49
C TYR A 116 -10.22 -49.52 26.80
N HIS A 117 -11.20 -50.27 27.29
CA HIS A 117 -12.55 -50.35 26.73
C HIS A 117 -13.49 -49.35 27.41
N SER A 118 -14.58 -49.02 26.74
CA SER A 118 -15.61 -48.09 27.24
C SER A 118 -16.27 -48.53 28.56
N ASP A 119 -16.22 -49.84 28.87
CA ASP A 119 -16.73 -50.42 30.11
C ASP A 119 -15.73 -50.37 31.29
N GLY A 120 -14.57 -49.74 31.09
CA GLY A 120 -13.52 -49.58 32.11
C GLY A 120 -12.56 -50.76 32.25
N ARG A 121 -12.75 -51.85 31.47
CA ARG A 121 -11.81 -52.98 31.44
C ARG A 121 -10.58 -52.64 30.61
N ARG A 122 -9.45 -53.26 30.96
CA ARG A 122 -8.21 -53.18 30.17
C ARG A 122 -7.71 -54.55 29.75
N THR A 123 -7.35 -54.68 28.48
CA THR A 123 -6.81 -55.93 27.91
C THR A 123 -5.34 -55.74 27.57
N TYR A 124 -4.48 -56.63 28.08
CA TYR A 124 -3.05 -56.62 27.76
C TYR A 124 -2.82 -56.92 26.28
N VAL A 125 -1.95 -56.13 25.63
CA VAL A 125 -1.59 -56.33 24.22
C VAL A 125 -0.33 -57.16 24.10
N LYS A 126 -0.44 -58.28 23.38
CA LYS A 126 0.69 -59.18 23.11
C LYS A 126 1.60 -58.59 22.03
N LYS A 127 2.84 -59.09 21.97
CA LYS A 127 3.83 -58.64 20.98
C LYS A 127 3.36 -58.86 19.53
N SER A 128 2.59 -59.91 19.27
CA SER A 128 1.97 -60.21 17.97
C SER A 128 0.95 -59.16 17.53
N ASP A 129 0.37 -58.43 18.49
CA ASP A 129 -0.78 -57.56 18.29
C ASP A 129 -0.37 -56.07 18.37
N LEU A 130 0.93 -55.78 18.36
CA LEU A 130 1.46 -54.42 18.47
C LEU A 130 1.03 -53.51 17.32
N ASP A 131 0.76 -54.07 16.14
CA ASP A 131 0.33 -53.28 14.98
C ASP A 131 -1.06 -52.67 15.20
N ILE A 132 -1.92 -53.31 16.01
CA ILE A 132 -3.22 -52.74 16.42
C ILE A 132 -2.99 -51.46 17.24
N ILE A 133 -2.11 -51.50 18.24
CA ILE A 133 -1.79 -50.33 19.08
C ILE A 133 -1.09 -49.23 18.29
N LYS A 134 -0.21 -49.57 17.34
CA LYS A 134 0.41 -48.56 16.46
C LYS A 134 -0.65 -47.85 15.61
N ASN A 135 -1.57 -48.60 15.01
CA ASN A 135 -2.65 -48.01 14.22
C ASN A 135 -3.55 -47.13 15.08
N MET A 136 -3.89 -47.59 16.30
CA MET A 136 -4.67 -46.78 17.25
C MET A 136 -3.96 -45.48 17.62
N ALA A 137 -2.66 -45.52 17.94
CA ALA A 137 -1.89 -44.35 18.29
C ALA A 137 -1.76 -43.37 17.11
N GLN A 138 -1.62 -43.92 15.90
CA GLN A 138 -1.55 -43.14 14.67
C GLN A 138 -2.88 -42.43 14.37
N GLN A 139 -4.01 -43.07 14.65
CA GLN A 139 -5.34 -42.45 14.52
C GLN A 139 -5.58 -41.35 15.54
N GLU A 140 -5.23 -41.60 16.80
CA GLU A 140 -5.29 -40.58 17.85
C GLU A 140 -4.45 -39.36 17.47
N TYR A 141 -3.22 -39.57 17.00
CA TYR A 141 -2.36 -38.50 16.50
C TYR A 141 -2.98 -37.73 15.32
N TYR A 142 -3.54 -38.42 14.31
CA TYR A 142 -4.15 -37.73 13.16
C TYR A 142 -5.38 -36.93 13.55
N ARG A 143 -6.22 -37.45 14.45
CA ARG A 143 -7.38 -36.72 14.97
C ARG A 143 -6.95 -35.44 15.69
N ASP A 144 -6.00 -35.57 16.61
CA ASP A 144 -5.52 -34.43 17.41
C ASP A 144 -4.80 -33.39 16.53
N LEU A 145 -4.03 -33.86 15.54
CA LEU A 145 -3.39 -33.02 14.54
C LEU A 145 -4.42 -32.29 13.65
N LYS A 146 -5.46 -33.00 13.17
CA LYS A 146 -6.55 -32.42 12.39
C LYS A 146 -7.25 -31.32 13.17
N GLU A 147 -7.61 -31.61 14.41
CA GLU A 147 -8.26 -30.64 15.27
C GLU A 147 -7.38 -29.39 15.48
N ALA A 148 -6.08 -29.57 15.71
CA ALA A 148 -5.14 -28.46 15.82
C ALA A 148 -5.08 -27.63 14.52
N VAL A 149 -4.97 -28.28 13.36
CA VAL A 149 -4.89 -27.61 12.04
C VAL A 149 -6.19 -26.88 11.71
N THR A 150 -7.35 -27.52 11.86
CA THR A 150 -8.66 -26.92 11.58
C THR A 150 -8.94 -25.71 12.47
N ARG A 151 -8.53 -25.74 13.75
CA ARG A 151 -8.61 -24.56 14.63
C ARG A 151 -7.75 -23.40 14.10
N GLN A 152 -6.54 -23.65 13.61
CA GLN A 152 -5.68 -22.61 13.04
C GLN A 152 -6.25 -22.04 11.73
N ILE A 153 -6.76 -22.90 10.85
CA ILE A 153 -7.44 -22.49 9.61
C ILE A 153 -8.58 -21.54 9.94
N SER A 154 -9.46 -21.94 10.86
CA SER A 154 -10.64 -21.14 11.26
C SER A 154 -10.23 -19.77 11.81
N ALA A 155 -9.22 -19.72 12.67
CA ALA A 155 -8.71 -18.47 13.23
C ALA A 155 -8.14 -17.53 12.15
N LEU A 156 -7.39 -18.07 11.20
CA LEU A 156 -6.83 -17.28 10.09
C LEU A 156 -7.91 -16.82 9.11
N GLU A 157 -8.87 -17.66 8.77
CA GLU A 157 -9.99 -17.29 7.89
C GLU A 157 -10.82 -16.16 8.50
N GLN A 158 -11.12 -16.24 9.79
CA GLN A 158 -11.84 -15.19 10.51
C GLN A 158 -11.04 -13.88 10.50
N PHE A 159 -9.74 -13.94 10.81
CA PHE A 159 -8.88 -12.76 10.78
C PHE A 159 -8.84 -12.12 9.39
N LEU A 160 -8.68 -12.91 8.33
CA LEU A 160 -8.62 -12.42 6.95
C LEU A 160 -9.97 -11.83 6.48
N ALA A 161 -11.09 -12.36 6.98
CA ALA A 161 -12.42 -11.84 6.67
C ALA A 161 -12.71 -10.51 7.39
N ASP A 162 -12.31 -10.40 8.65
CA ASP A 162 -12.62 -9.23 9.50
C ASP A 162 -11.64 -8.07 9.27
N TYR A 163 -10.40 -8.36 8.86
CA TYR A 163 -9.37 -7.34 8.70
C TYR A 163 -9.58 -6.49 7.43
N ASN A 164 -9.97 -5.23 7.63
CA ASN A 164 -10.06 -4.23 6.57
C ASN A 164 -9.12 -3.05 6.83
N ALA A 165 -8.00 -3.02 6.10
CA ALA A 165 -7.00 -1.96 6.19
C ALA A 165 -7.56 -0.56 5.84
N GLU A 166 -8.54 -0.47 4.94
CA GLU A 166 -9.14 0.80 4.54
C GLU A 166 -10.21 1.30 5.53
N ALA A 167 -10.70 0.44 6.43
CA ALA A 167 -11.79 0.80 7.34
C ALA A 167 -11.46 2.03 8.19
N ILE A 168 -10.20 2.16 8.63
CA ILE A 168 -9.73 3.28 9.44
C ILE A 168 -9.75 4.59 8.63
N ASN A 169 -9.28 4.56 7.38
CA ASN A 169 -9.25 5.73 6.51
C ASN A 169 -10.67 6.18 6.13
N LYS A 170 -11.58 5.22 5.90
CA LYS A 170 -12.98 5.49 5.54
C LYS A 170 -13.85 6.02 6.68
N VAL A 171 -13.37 6.01 7.94
CA VAL A 171 -14.16 6.50 9.09
C VAL A 171 -14.64 7.94 8.88
N TYR A 172 -13.76 8.81 8.37
CA TYR A 172 -14.09 10.20 8.06
C TYR A 172 -14.93 10.32 6.79
N GLU A 173 -14.54 9.61 5.73
CA GLU A 173 -15.19 9.67 4.41
C GLU A 173 -16.65 9.21 4.47
N ASN A 174 -16.96 8.23 5.32
CA ASN A 174 -18.32 7.71 5.51
C ASN A 174 -19.22 8.63 6.37
N ARG A 175 -18.72 9.77 6.86
CA ARG A 175 -19.55 10.76 7.56
C ARG A 175 -20.33 11.60 6.55
N SER A 176 -21.53 12.04 6.93
CA SER A 176 -22.29 13.02 6.15
C SER A 176 -21.50 14.31 5.95
N HIS A 177 -21.66 14.98 4.81
CA HIS A 177 -20.97 16.23 4.50
C HIS A 177 -21.06 17.29 5.62
N ALA A 178 -22.24 17.47 6.22
CA ALA A 178 -22.43 18.39 7.35
C ALA A 178 -21.55 18.08 8.57
N LYS A 179 -21.28 16.80 8.85
CA LYS A 179 -20.40 16.36 9.93
C LYS A 179 -18.92 16.49 9.54
N GLN A 180 -18.58 16.20 8.28
CA GLN A 180 -17.21 16.36 7.79
C GLN A 180 -16.72 17.81 7.98
N ILE A 181 -17.57 18.81 7.73
CA ILE A 181 -17.24 20.24 7.93
C ILE A 181 -16.87 20.57 9.38
N LEU A 182 -17.41 19.83 10.36
CA LEU A 182 -17.22 20.07 11.79
C LEU A 182 -16.09 19.25 12.41
N ILE A 183 -15.49 18.32 11.66
CA ILE A 183 -14.47 17.40 12.15
C ILE A 183 -13.10 17.85 11.65
N GLU A 184 -12.13 17.95 12.56
CA GLU A 184 -10.71 17.98 12.19
C GLU A 184 -10.20 16.53 12.11
N PRO A 185 -9.96 15.98 10.90
CA PRO A 185 -9.61 14.58 10.76
C PRO A 185 -8.18 14.32 11.23
N LEU A 186 -7.99 13.32 12.09
CA LEU A 186 -6.66 12.89 12.53
C LEU A 186 -5.81 12.39 11.36
N ILE A 187 -6.44 11.70 10.41
CA ILE A 187 -5.84 11.25 9.15
C ILE A 187 -6.40 12.13 8.04
N GLN A 188 -5.54 12.90 7.39
CA GLN A 188 -5.93 13.76 6.27
C GLN A 188 -6.57 12.92 5.14
N PRO A 189 -7.73 13.29 4.59
CA PRO A 189 -8.36 12.57 3.47
C PRO A 189 -7.49 12.53 2.21
N ASP A 190 -7.64 11.49 1.39
CA ASP A 190 -6.83 11.33 0.18
C ASP A 190 -7.09 12.44 -0.84
N ALA A 191 -8.34 12.85 -1.02
CA ALA A 191 -8.70 13.94 -1.95
C ALA A 191 -7.97 15.26 -1.61
N GLU A 192 -7.93 15.63 -0.33
CA GLU A 192 -7.21 16.84 0.12
C GLU A 192 -5.71 16.69 -0.03
N PHE A 193 -5.17 15.50 0.27
CA PHE A 193 -3.75 15.23 0.09
C PHE A 193 -3.32 15.31 -1.38
N ILE A 194 -4.11 14.74 -2.30
CA ILE A 194 -3.87 14.80 -3.74
C ILE A 194 -3.90 16.25 -4.24
N GLN A 195 -4.86 17.06 -3.78
CA GLN A 195 -4.94 18.48 -4.13
C GLN A 195 -3.69 19.25 -3.66
N GLN A 196 -3.26 19.05 -2.41
CA GLN A 196 -2.03 19.67 -1.91
C GLN A 196 -0.80 19.18 -2.68
N TRP A 197 -0.75 17.90 -3.05
CA TRP A 197 0.33 17.33 -3.84
C TRP A 197 0.41 17.95 -5.24
N TYR A 198 -0.73 18.17 -5.91
CA TYR A 198 -0.76 18.87 -7.20
C TYR A 198 -0.24 20.30 -7.11
N GLN A 199 -0.57 21.02 -6.03
CA GLN A 199 -0.05 22.38 -5.80
C GLN A 199 1.46 22.39 -5.55
N GLN A 200 2.00 21.36 -4.90
CA GLN A 200 3.43 21.22 -4.63
C GLN A 200 4.23 20.76 -5.84
N ASN A 201 3.59 20.07 -6.78
CA ASN A 201 4.23 19.51 -7.98
C ASN A 201 3.55 20.07 -9.23
N PRO A 202 3.67 21.38 -9.52
CA PRO A 202 3.08 21.95 -10.72
C PRO A 202 3.70 21.29 -11.96
N GLY A 203 2.86 20.91 -12.93
CA GLY A 203 3.29 20.41 -14.23
C GLY A 203 3.62 21.54 -15.21
N ASN A 204 4.07 21.16 -16.41
CA ASN A 204 4.41 22.03 -17.54
C ASN A 204 5.40 23.14 -17.15
N GLN A 205 6.39 22.82 -16.32
CA GLN A 205 7.36 23.80 -15.83
C GLN A 205 8.60 23.91 -16.71
N ASN A 206 8.74 23.06 -17.72
CA ASN A 206 9.88 23.08 -18.62
C ASN A 206 9.83 24.34 -19.52
N PRO A 207 10.83 25.24 -19.43
CA PRO A 207 10.84 26.51 -20.17
C PRO A 207 11.17 26.36 -21.65
N PHE A 208 11.53 25.16 -22.11
CA PHE A 208 11.77 24.84 -23.52
C PHE A 208 10.64 23.98 -24.08
N PRO A 209 9.41 24.52 -24.22
CA PRO A 209 8.30 23.74 -24.76
C PRO A 209 8.54 23.48 -26.25
N GLU A 210 8.82 22.23 -26.61
CA GLU A 210 8.52 21.79 -27.96
C GLU A 210 6.99 21.85 -28.14
N LYS A 211 6.51 22.34 -29.30
CA LYS A 211 5.07 22.39 -29.59
C LYS A 211 4.50 20.98 -29.41
N GLY A 212 3.73 20.75 -28.35
CA GLY A 212 3.14 19.46 -28.06
C GLY A 212 2.30 18.99 -29.25
N LYS A 213 2.66 17.84 -29.82
CA LYS A 213 2.06 17.32 -31.05
C LYS A 213 0.90 16.37 -30.77
N TYR A 214 0.82 15.85 -29.55
CA TYR A 214 -0.11 14.79 -29.18
C TYR A 214 -0.97 15.23 -28.00
N ILE A 215 -2.27 14.93 -28.07
CA ILE A 215 -3.24 15.24 -27.02
C ILE A 215 -3.53 13.95 -26.24
N THR A 216 -3.40 13.98 -24.92
CA THR A 216 -3.72 12.87 -24.02
C THR A 216 -5.24 12.76 -23.80
N ASP A 217 -5.71 11.64 -23.26
CA ASP A 217 -7.13 11.44 -22.92
C ASP A 217 -7.62 12.43 -21.84
N LYS A 218 -6.69 12.95 -21.04
CA LYS A 218 -6.92 14.02 -20.07
C LYS A 218 -6.92 15.43 -20.71
N GLY A 219 -6.61 15.54 -22.00
CA GLY A 219 -6.58 16.80 -22.76
C GLY A 219 -5.28 17.59 -22.65
N GLU A 220 -4.19 16.97 -22.20
CA GLU A 220 -2.87 17.61 -22.08
C GLU A 220 -2.07 17.45 -23.38
N TYR A 221 -1.21 18.42 -23.68
CA TYR A 221 -0.31 18.34 -24.83
C TYR A 221 1.05 17.78 -24.40
N VAL A 222 1.50 16.72 -25.08
CA VAL A 222 2.79 16.06 -24.82
C VAL A 222 3.67 16.03 -26.08
N ARG A 223 4.98 15.79 -25.90
CA ARG A 223 5.99 15.95 -26.95
C ARG A 223 6.12 14.71 -27.83
N SER A 224 5.96 13.53 -27.24
CA SER A 224 6.13 12.25 -27.95
C SER A 224 4.89 11.36 -27.91
N LYS A 225 4.82 10.40 -28.83
CA LYS A 225 3.77 9.36 -28.84
C LYS A 225 3.87 8.49 -27.60
N SER A 226 5.10 8.16 -27.18
CA SER A 226 5.38 7.33 -26.02
C SER A 226 4.93 8.00 -24.72
N GLU A 227 5.15 9.32 -24.56
CA GLU A 227 4.57 10.10 -23.46
C GLU A 227 3.04 10.11 -23.47
N LYS A 228 2.41 10.21 -24.64
CA LYS A 228 0.94 10.12 -24.74
C LYS A 228 0.46 8.78 -24.19
N ILE A 229 1.07 7.67 -24.63
CA ILE A 229 0.73 6.33 -24.17
C ILE A 229 0.89 6.21 -22.65
N LEU A 230 1.98 6.75 -22.09
CA LEU A 230 2.23 6.76 -20.63
C LEU A 230 1.15 7.55 -19.89
N ALA A 231 0.86 8.78 -20.31
CA ALA A 231 -0.15 9.63 -19.70
C ALA A 231 -1.55 8.99 -19.73
N ASP A 232 -1.94 8.43 -20.89
CA ASP A 232 -3.22 7.74 -21.06
C ASP A 232 -3.31 6.50 -20.15
N MET A 233 -2.20 5.78 -19.98
CA MET A 233 -2.12 4.64 -19.05
C MET A 233 -2.25 5.08 -17.58
N PHE A 234 -1.57 6.16 -17.16
CA PHE A 234 -1.71 6.69 -15.81
C PHE A 234 -3.15 7.13 -15.54
N TYR A 235 -3.77 7.80 -16.52
CA TYR A 235 -5.16 8.23 -16.45
C TYR A 235 -6.12 7.03 -16.33
N LYS A 236 -5.96 6.01 -17.18
CA LYS A 236 -6.74 4.76 -17.14
C LYS A 236 -6.68 4.06 -15.78
N HIS A 237 -5.54 4.11 -15.11
CA HIS A 237 -5.33 3.50 -13.79
C HIS A 237 -5.67 4.43 -12.61
N ASN A 238 -6.23 5.63 -12.86
CA ASN A 238 -6.54 6.65 -11.85
C ASN A 238 -5.32 7.05 -11.00
N VAL A 239 -4.12 7.02 -11.58
CA VAL A 239 -2.89 7.46 -10.90
C VAL A 239 -2.79 8.98 -11.03
N PRO A 240 -2.76 9.75 -9.93
CA PRO A 240 -2.53 11.19 -10.01
C PRO A 240 -1.12 11.47 -10.56
N TYR A 241 -1.04 12.27 -11.62
CA TYR A 241 0.22 12.62 -12.26
C TYR A 241 0.27 14.07 -12.74
N GLN A 242 1.48 14.58 -12.91
CA GLN A 242 1.80 15.86 -13.54
C GLN A 242 2.91 15.67 -14.57
N TYR A 243 2.71 16.24 -15.76
CA TYR A 243 3.66 16.21 -16.87
C TYR A 243 4.72 17.32 -16.71
N GLU A 244 5.98 17.03 -17.00
CA GLU A 244 7.13 17.95 -16.92
C GLU A 244 7.18 18.85 -15.66
N PRO A 245 7.19 18.26 -14.45
CA PRO A 245 7.40 19.00 -13.22
C PRO A 245 8.82 19.56 -13.12
N ALA A 246 8.97 20.69 -12.42
CA ALA A 246 10.29 21.22 -12.06
C ALA A 246 10.86 20.48 -10.84
N LEU A 247 11.97 19.77 -11.03
CA LEU A 247 12.73 19.15 -9.94
C LEU A 247 14.00 19.97 -9.66
N LYS A 248 14.01 20.68 -8.52
CA LYS A 248 15.18 21.44 -8.07
C LYS A 248 16.21 20.51 -7.42
N LEU A 249 17.39 20.44 -8.01
CA LEU A 249 18.52 19.66 -7.51
C LEU A 249 19.24 20.40 -6.37
N LYS A 250 19.98 19.66 -5.54
CA LYS A 250 20.84 20.20 -4.46
C LYS A 250 21.89 21.19 -4.98
N SER A 251 22.31 21.05 -6.23
CA SER A 251 23.25 21.97 -6.89
C SER A 251 22.63 23.30 -7.32
N GLY A 252 21.31 23.49 -7.14
CA GLY A 252 20.57 24.67 -7.60
C GLY A 252 20.12 24.59 -9.06
N ARG A 253 20.58 23.59 -9.84
CA ARG A 253 20.06 23.31 -11.18
C ARG A 253 18.65 22.73 -11.10
N THR A 254 17.82 23.01 -12.10
CA THR A 254 16.48 22.43 -12.23
C THR A 254 16.48 21.47 -13.40
N VAL A 255 15.91 20.28 -13.20
CA VAL A 255 15.68 19.27 -14.24
C VAL A 255 14.18 19.00 -14.34
N TYR A 256 13.77 18.44 -15.46
CA TYR A 256 12.38 18.17 -15.78
C TYR A 256 12.24 16.69 -16.15
N PRO A 257 11.89 15.83 -15.18
CA PRO A 257 11.42 14.48 -15.48
C PRO A 257 10.17 14.53 -16.35
N ASP A 258 9.89 13.48 -17.13
CA ASP A 258 8.70 13.49 -18.00
C ASP A 258 7.41 13.51 -17.19
N PHE A 259 7.34 12.72 -16.12
CA PHE A 259 6.20 12.72 -15.21
C PHE A 259 6.63 12.65 -13.76
N VAL A 260 5.79 13.23 -12.90
CA VAL A 260 5.74 12.90 -11.48
C VAL A 260 4.38 12.29 -11.18
N LEU A 261 4.40 11.25 -10.37
CA LEU A 261 3.30 10.34 -10.10
C LEU A 261 3.11 10.23 -8.60
N LEU A 262 1.87 10.07 -8.17
CA LEU A 262 1.54 9.81 -6.77
C LEU A 262 0.96 8.41 -6.62
N ASN A 263 1.61 7.57 -5.82
CA ASN A 263 0.92 6.43 -5.26
C ASN A 263 0.07 6.93 -4.09
N THR A 264 -1.25 6.89 -4.21
CA THR A 264 -2.19 7.45 -3.22
C THR A 264 -2.22 6.63 -1.94
N LYS A 265 -2.23 5.30 -2.07
CA LYS A 265 -2.12 4.36 -0.94
C LYS A 265 -0.83 4.58 -0.18
N GLU A 266 0.25 4.80 -0.93
CA GLU A 266 1.57 5.01 -0.37
C GLU A 266 1.85 6.46 0.05
N ARG A 267 1.02 7.42 -0.35
CA ARG A 267 1.32 8.87 -0.27
C ARG A 267 2.77 9.20 -0.66
N LYS A 268 3.32 8.45 -1.62
CA LYS A 268 4.69 8.57 -2.10
C LYS A 268 4.71 9.10 -3.51
N THR A 269 5.61 10.05 -3.71
CA THR A 269 5.92 10.60 -5.02
C THR A 269 6.92 9.70 -5.74
N TYR A 270 6.59 9.34 -6.97
CA TYR A 270 7.44 8.67 -7.93
C TYR A 270 7.72 9.60 -9.11
N TYR A 271 8.88 9.46 -9.72
CA TYR A 271 9.21 10.11 -10.97
C TYR A 271 9.22 9.06 -12.07
N TRP A 272 8.77 9.44 -13.25
CA TRP A 272 8.87 8.62 -14.44
C TRP A 272 9.69 9.33 -15.49
N GLU A 273 10.67 8.62 -16.02
CA GLU A 273 11.55 9.08 -17.08
C GLU A 273 11.47 8.11 -18.25
N HIS A 274 11.13 8.62 -19.41
CA HIS A 274 11.14 7.89 -20.66
C HIS A 274 12.40 8.22 -21.46
N LEU A 275 13.28 7.23 -21.54
CA LEU A 275 14.47 7.30 -22.38
C LEU A 275 14.07 6.90 -23.81
N GLY A 276 13.77 7.91 -24.63
CA GLY A 276 13.42 7.77 -26.05
C GLY A 276 14.53 7.21 -26.95
N LEU A 277 14.40 7.43 -28.25
CA LEU A 277 15.49 7.30 -29.21
C LEU A 277 16.22 8.63 -29.38
N ALA A 278 17.55 8.67 -29.28
CA ALA A 278 18.31 9.75 -29.87
C ALA A 278 19.25 9.21 -30.94
N ALA A 279 19.18 9.82 -32.12
CA ALA A 279 19.98 9.50 -33.29
C ALA A 279 21.46 9.93 -33.17
N GLU A 280 21.98 10.14 -31.95
CA GLU A 280 23.34 10.62 -31.69
C GLU A 280 24.16 9.56 -30.94
N ASP A 281 25.42 9.40 -31.34
CA ASP A 281 26.38 8.44 -30.77
C ASP A 281 26.64 8.61 -29.25
N ASP A 282 26.19 9.71 -28.64
CA ASP A 282 26.39 10.03 -27.22
C ASP A 282 25.12 9.87 -26.35
N TYR A 283 24.08 9.25 -26.89
CA TYR A 283 22.79 9.13 -26.21
C TYR A 283 22.84 8.35 -24.89
N ALA A 284 23.54 7.22 -24.90
CA ALA A 284 23.69 6.37 -23.72
C ALA A 284 24.40 7.13 -22.58
N SER A 285 25.44 7.90 -22.88
CA SER A 285 26.18 8.71 -21.90
C SER A 285 25.27 9.77 -21.27
N LYS A 286 24.52 10.52 -22.08
CA LYS A 286 23.60 11.57 -21.61
C LYS A 286 22.52 11.00 -20.69
N ASN A 287 21.95 9.85 -21.04
CA ASN A 287 20.94 9.18 -20.20
C ASN A 287 21.50 8.67 -18.88
N LEU A 288 22.69 8.05 -18.91
CA LEU A 288 23.38 7.60 -17.71
C LEU A 288 23.75 8.78 -16.81
N GLU A 289 24.19 9.90 -17.39
CA GLU A 289 24.44 11.13 -16.65
C GLU A 289 23.15 11.66 -16.00
N LYS A 290 22.02 11.66 -16.72
CA LYS A 290 20.71 12.06 -16.19
C LYS A 290 20.28 11.19 -15.01
N ILE A 291 20.41 9.87 -15.12
CA ILE A 291 20.12 8.92 -14.02
C ILE A 291 21.04 9.19 -12.82
N ASN A 292 22.34 9.38 -13.03
CA ASN A 292 23.29 9.68 -11.96
C ASN A 292 22.99 11.02 -11.28
N ILE A 293 22.53 12.02 -12.03
CA ILE A 293 22.06 13.30 -11.49
C ILE A 293 20.83 13.08 -10.60
N TYR A 294 19.86 12.30 -11.05
CA TYR A 294 18.69 11.95 -10.23
C TYR A 294 19.10 11.26 -8.93
N GLU A 295 19.96 10.25 -9.01
CA GLU A 295 20.38 9.45 -7.87
C GLU A 295 21.10 10.28 -6.80
N LYS A 296 22.04 11.15 -7.20
CA LYS A 296 22.70 12.12 -6.30
C LYS A 296 21.73 13.05 -5.56
N ASN A 297 20.53 13.22 -6.10
CA ASN A 297 19.48 14.08 -5.56
C ASN A 297 18.35 13.29 -4.86
N GLY A 298 18.55 11.99 -4.61
CA GLY A 298 17.58 11.14 -3.89
C GLY A 298 16.42 10.65 -4.75
N VAL A 299 16.56 10.72 -6.07
CA VAL A 299 15.64 10.14 -7.05
C VAL A 299 16.34 8.90 -7.63
N VAL A 300 16.12 7.76 -7.00
CA VAL A 300 16.86 6.51 -7.19
C VAL A 300 16.05 5.55 -8.07
N ALA A 301 16.70 5.02 -9.10
CA ALA A 301 16.12 4.05 -10.02
C ALA A 301 15.58 2.81 -9.27
N GLY A 302 14.34 2.42 -9.54
CA GLY A 302 13.67 1.28 -8.92
C GLY A 302 13.04 1.54 -7.55
N GLU A 303 13.47 2.60 -6.84
CA GLU A 303 12.89 3.02 -5.57
C GLU A 303 11.77 4.06 -5.76
N ASN A 304 12.12 5.24 -6.28
CA ASN A 304 11.21 6.36 -6.55
C ASN A 304 11.40 6.95 -7.95
N LEU A 305 12.28 6.38 -8.78
CA LEU A 305 12.39 6.65 -10.21
C LEU A 305 12.03 5.40 -11.02
N LEU A 306 11.03 5.52 -11.87
CA LEU A 306 10.60 4.52 -12.84
C LEU A 306 11.09 4.92 -14.22
N ILE A 307 11.62 3.96 -14.97
CA ILE A 307 12.22 4.20 -16.28
C ILE A 307 11.52 3.33 -17.32
N SER A 308 11.15 3.94 -18.45
CA SER A 308 10.77 3.26 -19.68
C SER A 308 11.76 3.62 -20.79
N MET A 309 12.10 2.68 -21.65
CA MET A 309 13.06 2.90 -22.72
C MET A 309 12.50 2.38 -24.05
N GLU A 310 12.89 3.01 -25.15
CA GLU A 310 12.67 2.52 -26.51
C GLU A 310 14.01 2.51 -27.27
N THR A 311 14.18 1.54 -28.17
CA THR A 311 15.37 1.42 -29.03
C THR A 311 14.94 1.26 -30.47
N GLU A 312 15.88 1.36 -31.42
CA GLU A 312 15.55 1.28 -32.85
C GLU A 312 15.02 -0.12 -33.20
N PHE A 313 15.41 -1.10 -32.40
CA PHE A 313 15.07 -2.51 -32.55
C PHE A 313 13.92 -2.96 -31.64
N SER A 314 13.49 -2.13 -30.69
CA SER A 314 12.45 -2.47 -29.71
C SER A 314 11.57 -1.26 -29.41
N SER A 315 10.29 -1.36 -29.79
CA SER A 315 9.27 -0.40 -29.41
C SER A 315 8.97 -0.44 -27.91
N LEU A 316 8.26 0.58 -27.43
CA LEU A 316 7.80 0.70 -26.06
C LEU A 316 6.96 -0.51 -25.62
N ASP A 317 7.44 -1.28 -24.64
CA ASP A 317 6.71 -2.43 -24.11
C ASP A 317 5.58 -2.00 -23.16
N ILE A 318 4.38 -1.91 -23.72
CA ILE A 318 3.16 -1.52 -22.99
C ILE A 318 2.86 -2.48 -21.83
N LYS A 319 3.12 -3.79 -21.98
CA LYS A 319 2.83 -4.77 -20.92
C LYS A 319 3.75 -4.55 -19.73
N GLN A 320 5.03 -4.30 -19.98
CA GLN A 320 6.00 -4.00 -18.92
C GLN A 320 5.63 -2.70 -18.18
N ILE A 321 5.18 -1.68 -18.90
CA ILE A 321 4.71 -0.41 -18.31
C ILE A 321 3.49 -0.64 -17.42
N GLU A 322 2.48 -1.35 -17.93
CA GLU A 322 1.27 -1.64 -17.16
C GLU A 322 1.59 -2.42 -15.88
N GLN A 323 2.51 -3.40 -15.96
CA GLN A 323 2.98 -4.14 -14.80
C GLN A 323 3.66 -3.22 -13.78
N LYS A 324 4.58 -2.33 -14.21
CA LYS A 324 5.22 -1.34 -13.34
C LYS A 324 4.20 -0.42 -12.64
N ILE A 325 3.18 0.04 -13.37
CA ILE A 325 2.10 0.87 -12.80
C ILE A 325 1.35 0.08 -11.71
N LYS A 326 0.94 -1.16 -12.01
CA LYS A 326 0.20 -2.01 -11.06
C LYS A 326 1.02 -2.40 -9.83
N GLU A 327 2.32 -2.57 -9.96
CA GLU A 327 3.18 -2.98 -8.84
C GLU A 327 3.62 -1.82 -7.94
N LYS A 328 3.77 -0.62 -8.51
CA LYS A 328 4.40 0.51 -7.80
C LYS A 328 3.45 1.67 -7.51
N LEU A 329 2.35 1.82 -8.24
CA LEU A 329 1.50 3.01 -8.21
C LEU A 329 0.03 2.73 -7.83
N VAL A 330 -0.42 1.48 -7.99
CA VAL A 330 -1.76 0.97 -7.65
C VAL A 330 -1.64 -0.03 -6.53
#